data_AF-A0A5C8P652-F1
#
_entry.id   AF-A0A5C8P652-F1
#
_cell.length_a   1.000
_cell.length_b   1.000
_cell.length_c   1.000
_cell.angle_alpha   90.00
_cell.angle_beta   90.00
_cell.angle_gamma   90.00
#
_symmetry.space_group_name_H-M   'P 1'
#
loop_
_entity.id
_entity.type
_entity.pdbx_description
1 polymer ?
#
loop_
_entity_poly.entity_id
_entity_poly.type
_entity_poly.pdbx_seq_one_letter_code
_entity_poly.pdbx_strand_id
1 'polypeptide(L)'
;MVLAAAALLPPAPAAAQPARPGQGAPPRDIAPADTLRKILLDALRPAIERDLGLPVQFVVKTLRQQDDWAFAIVVPQARDGSQIDYRRTRYAEAIREGMFDGGTVFALLQKRDQWTVRAFVIGPTDVAYAAWPDEYGAPYALFGLPAR
;
A
#
# COMPACT_ATOMS: atom_id res chain seq x y z
N MET A 1 -48.09 29.06 43.31
CA MET A 1 -47.85 28.12 42.19
C MET A 1 -46.35 28.03 41.93
N VAL A 2 -45.78 26.93 42.42
CA VAL A 2 -44.70 26.09 41.87
C VAL A 2 -43.42 26.76 41.34
N LEU A 3 -42.36 26.72 42.17
CA LEU A 3 -40.95 26.69 41.74
C LEU A 3 -40.68 25.40 40.95
N ALA A 4 -40.05 25.50 39.77
CA ALA A 4 -39.49 24.36 39.05
C ALA A 4 -37.97 24.34 39.24
N ALA A 5 -37.50 23.35 40.01
CA ALA A 5 -36.08 23.05 40.18
C ALA A 5 -35.56 22.34 38.91
N ALA A 6 -34.55 22.93 38.27
CA ALA A 6 -33.82 22.28 37.19
C ALA A 6 -32.86 21.24 37.79
N ALA A 7 -33.18 19.96 37.66
CA ALA A 7 -32.28 18.87 38.02
C ALA A 7 -31.18 18.74 36.95
N LEU A 8 -29.95 19.03 37.35
CA LEU A 8 -28.75 18.83 36.55
C LEU A 8 -28.42 17.32 36.54
N LEU A 9 -28.64 16.65 35.41
CA LEU A 9 -28.24 15.25 35.22
C LEU A 9 -26.70 15.16 35.15
N PRO A 10 -26.05 14.21 35.87
CA PRO A 10 -24.63 13.96 35.66
C PRO A 10 -24.38 13.35 34.27
N PRO A 11 -23.26 13.64 33.61
CA PRO A 11 -22.90 12.99 32.36
C PRO A 11 -22.65 11.49 32.62
N ALA A 12 -23.32 10.62 31.87
CA ALA A 12 -23.09 9.19 31.91
C ALA A 12 -21.61 8.89 31.58
N PRO A 13 -20.97 7.88 32.21
CA PRO A 13 -19.65 7.44 31.83
C PRO A 13 -19.69 7.00 30.36
N ALA A 14 -18.79 7.54 29.54
CA ALA A 14 -18.66 7.16 28.15
C ALA A 14 -18.40 5.64 28.08
N ALA A 15 -19.44 4.88 27.73
CA ALA A 15 -19.30 3.49 27.38
C ALA A 15 -18.25 3.42 26.26
N ALA A 16 -17.16 2.72 26.51
CA ALA A 16 -16.16 2.41 25.50
C ALA A 16 -16.90 1.76 24.32
N GLN A 17 -17.00 2.49 23.20
CA GLN A 17 -17.62 1.97 22.00
C GLN A 17 -16.85 0.73 21.56
N PRO A 18 -17.52 -0.42 21.32
CA PRO A 18 -16.84 -1.58 20.76
C PRO A 18 -16.21 -1.18 19.42
N ALA A 19 -14.96 -1.59 19.20
CA ALA A 19 -14.22 -1.32 17.96
C ALA A 19 -15.07 -1.70 16.75
N ARG A 20 -15.24 -0.75 15.81
CA ARG A 20 -16.01 -1.05 14.58
C ARG A 20 -15.23 -2.08 13.77
N PRO A 21 -15.88 -3.11 13.22
CA PRO A 21 -15.24 -3.99 12.24
C PRO A 21 -14.68 -3.12 11.10
N GLY A 22 -13.37 -3.18 10.87
CA GLY A 22 -12.64 -2.31 9.94
C GLY A 22 -11.67 -1.31 10.60
N GLN A 23 -11.66 -1.18 11.92
CA GLN A 23 -10.66 -0.39 12.65
C GLN A 23 -9.50 -1.28 13.09
N GLY A 24 -8.68 -1.72 12.13
CA GLY A 24 -7.33 -2.21 12.41
C GLY A 24 -6.43 -1.09 12.95
N ALA A 25 -5.18 -1.40 13.31
CA ALA A 25 -4.23 -0.35 13.67
C ALA A 25 -4.12 0.69 12.54
N PRO A 26 -3.90 1.98 12.82
CA PRO A 26 -3.68 2.94 11.74
C PRO A 26 -2.46 2.52 10.90
N PRO A 27 -2.48 2.78 9.58
CA PRO A 27 -1.32 2.49 8.74
C PRO A 27 -0.11 3.26 9.26
N ARG A 28 1.03 2.58 9.31
CA ARG A 28 2.31 3.19 9.67
C ARG A 28 3.22 3.26 8.45
N ASP A 29 3.91 4.38 8.29
CA ASP A 29 4.98 4.50 7.31
C ASP A 29 6.23 3.74 7.81
N ILE A 30 6.90 3.03 6.90
CA ILE A 30 8.08 2.23 7.17
C ILE A 30 9.33 3.04 6.86
N ALA A 31 10.05 3.44 7.91
CA ALA A 31 11.27 4.25 7.81
C ALA A 31 12.42 3.48 7.11
N PRO A 32 13.41 4.20 6.51
CA PRO A 32 14.58 3.58 5.89
C PRO A 32 15.36 2.62 6.79
N ALA A 33 15.42 2.89 8.10
CA ALA A 33 16.15 2.08 9.09
C ALA A 33 15.35 0.90 9.65
N ASP A 34 14.05 0.79 9.35
CA ASP A 34 13.21 -0.31 9.85
C ASP A 34 13.60 -1.62 9.15
N THR A 35 13.87 -2.67 9.92
CA THR A 35 14.21 -4.00 9.40
C THR A 35 13.12 -4.58 8.50
N LEU A 36 11.85 -4.25 8.76
CA LEU A 36 10.72 -4.66 7.92
C LEU A 36 10.85 -4.14 6.48
N ARG A 37 11.48 -2.98 6.28
CA ARG A 37 11.73 -2.43 4.94
C ARG A 37 12.46 -3.43 4.07
N LYS A 38 13.56 -4.01 4.57
CA LYS A 38 14.36 -4.99 3.83
C LYS A 38 13.53 -6.23 3.52
N ILE A 39 12.78 -6.73 4.49
CA ILE A 39 11.94 -7.92 4.34
C ILE A 39 10.90 -7.72 3.24
N LEU A 40 10.19 -6.59 3.24
CA LEU A 40 9.15 -6.29 2.24
C LEU A 40 9.75 -6.12 0.83
N LEU A 41 10.87 -5.41 0.70
CA LEU A 41 11.51 -5.20 -0.59
C LEU A 41 12.12 -6.47 -1.16
N ASP A 42 12.66 -7.35 -0.31
CA ASP A 42 13.17 -8.65 -0.74
C ASP A 42 12.05 -9.63 -1.09
N ALA A 43 10.87 -9.52 -0.46
CA ALA A 43 9.68 -10.26 -0.87
C ALA A 43 9.12 -9.78 -2.22
N LEU A 44 9.21 -8.47 -2.50
CA LEU A 44 8.75 -7.88 -3.76
C LEU A 44 9.68 -8.17 -4.94
N ARG A 45 11.00 -8.13 -4.70
CA ARG A 45 12.04 -8.17 -5.75
C ARG A 45 11.87 -9.30 -6.77
N PRO A 46 11.68 -10.58 -6.37
CA PRO A 46 11.61 -11.68 -7.34
C PRO A 46 10.43 -11.57 -8.31
N ALA A 47 9.31 -10.96 -7.87
CA ALA A 47 8.16 -10.75 -8.74
C ALA A 47 8.49 -9.71 -9.83
N ILE A 48 9.12 -8.60 -9.46
CA ILE A 48 9.49 -7.54 -10.38
C ILE A 48 10.64 -7.95 -11.32
N GLU A 49 11.65 -8.66 -10.80
CA GLU A 49 12.76 -9.17 -11.63
C GLU A 49 12.27 -10.17 -12.68
N ARG A 50 11.31 -11.04 -12.32
CA ARG A 50 10.68 -11.98 -13.26
C ARG A 50 9.87 -11.24 -14.33
N ASP A 51 9.15 -10.20 -13.94
CA ASP A 51 8.30 -9.41 -14.83
C ASP A 51 9.12 -8.61 -15.86
N LEU A 52 10.20 -7.98 -15.40
CA LEU A 52 11.09 -7.18 -16.23
C LEU A 52 12.14 -8.01 -16.98
N GLY A 53 12.50 -9.19 -16.47
CA GLY A 53 13.53 -10.05 -17.05
C GLY A 53 14.96 -9.61 -16.71
N LEU A 54 15.16 -8.78 -15.68
CA LEU A 54 16.47 -8.32 -15.24
C LEU A 54 16.53 -8.07 -13.72
N PRO A 55 17.72 -8.15 -13.10
CA PRO A 55 17.87 -7.84 -11.68
C PRO A 55 17.63 -6.34 -11.39
N VAL A 56 17.00 -6.04 -10.25
CA VAL A 56 16.63 -4.66 -9.90
C VAL A 56 16.95 -4.28 -8.46
N GLN A 57 17.11 -2.98 -8.25
CA GLN A 57 17.05 -2.29 -6.96
C GLN A 57 15.84 -1.35 -6.94
N PHE A 58 15.42 -0.93 -5.75
CA PHE A 58 14.22 -0.10 -5.59
C PHE A 58 14.56 1.25 -4.98
N VAL A 59 14.14 2.31 -5.66
CA VAL A 59 13.93 3.61 -5.02
C VAL A 59 12.53 3.62 -4.44
N VAL A 60 12.43 3.68 -3.12
CA VAL A 60 11.13 3.65 -2.43
C VAL A 60 10.57 5.07 -2.32
N LYS A 61 9.35 5.26 -2.81
CA LYS A 61 8.57 6.50 -2.65
C LYS A 61 7.63 6.41 -1.45
N THR A 62 6.98 5.26 -1.29
CA THR A 62 6.09 4.98 -0.17
C THR A 62 6.25 3.53 0.23
N LEU A 63 6.27 3.29 1.54
CA LEU A 63 6.18 1.94 2.09
C LEU A 63 5.39 2.02 3.38
N ARG A 64 4.23 1.38 3.39
CA ARG A 64 3.30 1.39 4.52
C ARG A 64 2.96 -0.02 4.93
N GLN A 65 2.64 -0.18 6.21
CA GLN A 65 2.11 -1.41 6.75
C GLN A 65 0.90 -1.12 7.64
N GLN A 66 -0.09 -1.98 7.54
CA GLN A 66 -1.27 -2.00 8.39
C GLN A 66 -1.64 -3.45 8.64
N ASP A 67 -1.62 -3.87 9.92
CA ASP A 67 -1.85 -5.26 10.31
C ASP A 67 -0.97 -6.23 9.49
N ASP A 68 -1.57 -7.19 8.79
CA ASP A 68 -0.84 -8.15 7.94
C ASP A 68 -0.70 -7.68 6.48
N TRP A 69 -0.96 -6.41 6.17
CA TRP A 69 -0.86 -5.86 4.83
C TRP A 69 0.25 -4.83 4.71
N ALA A 70 0.87 -4.76 3.54
CA ALA A 70 1.83 -3.72 3.21
C ALA A 70 1.60 -3.20 1.79
N PHE A 71 1.76 -1.90 1.63
CA PHE A 71 1.62 -1.21 0.36
C PHE A 71 2.94 -0.50 0.02
N ALA A 72 3.41 -0.68 -1.20
CA ALA A 72 4.65 -0.11 -1.67
C ALA A 72 4.42 0.68 -2.97
N ILE A 73 5.00 1.87 -3.00
CA ILE A 73 5.23 2.64 -4.22
C ILE A 73 6.74 2.73 -4.42
N VAL A 74 7.24 2.09 -5.47
CA VAL A 74 8.69 1.98 -5.74
C VAL A 74 8.99 2.28 -7.20
N VAL A 75 10.23 2.65 -7.50
CA VAL A 75 10.74 2.76 -8.87
C VAL A 75 11.90 1.77 -9.00
N PRO A 76 11.79 0.75 -9.87
CA PRO A 76 12.88 -0.17 -10.16
C PRO A 76 14.02 0.55 -10.90
N GLN A 77 15.24 0.22 -10.52
CA GLN A 77 16.49 0.64 -11.17
C GLN A 77 17.37 -0.58 -11.37
N ALA A 78 18.28 -0.51 -12.33
CA ALA A 78 19.30 -1.54 -12.48
C ALA A 78 20.26 -1.53 -11.28
N ARG A 79 21.11 -2.57 -11.17
CA ARG A 79 22.09 -2.69 -10.07
C ARG A 79 23.13 -1.57 -10.05
N ASP A 80 23.38 -0.93 -11.18
CA ASP A 80 24.25 0.24 -11.31
C ASP A 80 23.53 1.58 -10.99
N GLY A 81 22.22 1.54 -10.67
CA GLY A 81 21.41 2.72 -10.39
C GLY A 81 20.80 3.38 -11.63
N SER A 82 21.07 2.87 -12.84
CA SER A 82 20.46 3.38 -14.07
C SER A 82 18.96 3.08 -14.14
N GLN A 83 18.23 3.90 -14.89
CA GLN A 83 16.82 3.66 -15.17
C GLN A 83 16.64 2.44 -16.06
N ILE A 84 15.60 1.67 -15.82
CA ILE A 84 15.23 0.52 -16.65
C ILE A 84 14.73 1.01 -18.02
N ASP A 85 15.25 0.45 -19.11
CA ASP A 85 14.69 0.66 -20.44
C ASP A 85 13.48 -0.26 -20.68
N TYR A 86 12.29 0.24 -20.34
CA TYR A 86 11.05 -0.51 -20.47
C TYR A 86 10.68 -0.85 -21.92
N ARG A 87 11.28 -0.18 -22.93
CA ARG A 87 11.08 -0.52 -24.35
C ARG A 87 11.68 -1.88 -24.72
N ARG A 88 12.56 -2.41 -23.87
CA ARG A 88 13.19 -3.73 -24.01
C ARG A 88 12.51 -4.81 -23.16
N THR A 89 11.35 -4.51 -22.60
CA THR A 89 10.55 -5.41 -21.76
C THR A 89 9.20 -5.69 -22.41
N ARG A 90 8.34 -6.47 -21.74
CA ARG A 90 6.94 -6.68 -22.17
C ARG A 90 6.11 -5.40 -22.29
N TYR A 91 6.55 -4.28 -21.72
CA TYR A 91 5.85 -2.99 -21.74
C TYR A 91 6.07 -2.19 -23.04
N ALA A 92 6.87 -2.70 -23.99
CA ALA A 92 7.20 -1.97 -25.23
C ALA A 92 5.96 -1.54 -26.04
N GLU A 93 4.93 -2.38 -26.13
CA GLU A 93 3.69 -2.04 -26.83
C GLU A 93 2.89 -0.99 -26.07
N ALA A 94 2.66 -1.17 -24.77
CA ALA A 94 1.96 -0.18 -23.95
C ALA A 94 2.63 1.20 -24.02
N ILE A 95 3.96 1.27 -24.13
CA ILE A 95 4.69 2.53 -24.35
C ILE A 95 4.35 3.13 -25.72
N ARG A 96 4.31 2.33 -26.79
CA ARG A 96 3.95 2.81 -28.14
C ARG A 96 2.52 3.33 -28.20
N GLU A 97 1.62 2.70 -27.46
CA GLU A 97 0.20 3.04 -27.41
C GLU A 97 -0.11 4.15 -26.38
N GLY A 98 0.89 4.65 -25.65
CA GLY A 98 0.69 5.69 -24.63
C GLY A 98 -0.01 5.21 -23.35
N MET A 99 -0.05 3.90 -23.11
CA MET A 99 -0.67 3.24 -21.97
C MET A 99 0.34 2.82 -20.88
N PHE A 100 1.48 3.51 -20.80
CA PHE A 100 2.53 3.25 -19.82
C PHE A 100 3.13 4.55 -19.29
N ASP A 101 2.94 4.83 -18.00
CA ASP A 101 3.39 6.07 -17.36
C ASP A 101 4.64 5.85 -16.49
N GLY A 102 5.73 5.47 -17.16
CA GLY A 102 7.05 5.34 -16.55
C GLY A 102 7.22 4.15 -15.59
N GLY A 103 8.34 4.14 -14.86
CA GLY A 103 8.76 2.98 -14.07
C GLY A 103 8.13 2.84 -12.70
N THR A 104 7.09 3.60 -12.36
CA THR A 104 6.50 3.52 -11.01
C THR A 104 5.77 2.19 -10.85
N VAL A 105 6.02 1.52 -9.74
CA VAL A 105 5.37 0.27 -9.36
C VAL A 105 4.52 0.52 -8.13
N PHE A 106 3.25 0.14 -8.22
CA PHE A 106 2.39 -0.05 -7.06
C PHE A 106 2.36 -1.53 -6.73
N ALA A 107 2.52 -1.89 -5.46
CA ALA A 107 2.51 -3.28 -5.02
C ALA A 107 1.79 -3.44 -3.69
N LEU A 108 1.00 -4.51 -3.60
CA LEU A 108 0.32 -4.96 -2.40
C LEU A 108 0.95 -6.28 -1.94
N LEU A 109 1.33 -6.34 -0.67
CA LEU A 109 1.85 -7.53 -0.03
C LEU A 109 0.96 -7.90 1.16
N GLN A 110 0.83 -9.20 1.41
CA GLN A 110 0.17 -9.72 2.60
C GLN A 110 1.10 -10.69 3.32
N LYS A 111 1.15 -10.57 4.66
CA LYS A 111 1.77 -11.53 5.55
C LYS A 111 0.76 -12.63 5.88
N ARG A 112 1.17 -13.88 5.65
CA ARG A 112 0.57 -15.04 6.31
C ARG A 112 1.67 -15.67 7.16
N ASP A 113 2.30 -16.72 6.68
CA ASP A 113 3.56 -17.21 7.25
C ASP A 113 4.74 -16.31 6.86
N GLN A 114 4.73 -15.84 5.61
CA GLN A 114 5.71 -14.94 5.03
C GLN A 114 5.03 -13.85 4.20
N TRP A 115 5.74 -12.75 3.96
CA TRP A 115 5.28 -11.68 3.09
C TRP A 115 5.23 -12.17 1.64
N THR A 116 4.06 -12.09 1.03
CA THR A 116 3.83 -12.51 -0.35
C THR A 116 3.18 -11.39 -1.15
N VAL A 117 3.61 -11.19 -2.38
CA VAL A 117 2.99 -10.23 -3.31
C VAL A 117 1.60 -10.72 -3.67
N ARG A 118 0.59 -9.91 -3.41
CA ARG A 118 -0.81 -10.19 -3.76
C ARG A 118 -1.19 -9.55 -5.09
N ALA A 119 -0.68 -8.36 -5.34
CA ALA A 119 -0.88 -7.62 -6.58
C ALA A 119 0.31 -6.68 -6.83
N PHE A 120 0.61 -6.43 -8.09
CA PHE A 120 1.46 -5.30 -8.47
C PHE A 120 1.09 -4.84 -9.89
N VAL A 121 1.45 -3.60 -10.19
CA VAL A 121 1.36 -3.01 -11.52
C VAL A 121 2.55 -2.10 -11.75
N ILE A 122 3.10 -2.11 -12.96
CA ILE A 122 4.24 -1.29 -13.38
C ILE A 122 3.76 -0.30 -14.43
N GLY A 123 4.11 0.97 -14.24
CA GLY A 123 3.75 2.09 -15.12
C GLY A 123 2.25 2.32 -15.30
N PRO A 124 1.43 2.24 -14.23
CA PRO A 124 0.00 2.54 -14.37
C PRO A 124 -0.19 4.02 -14.74
N THR A 125 -1.12 4.30 -15.65
CA THR A 125 -1.48 5.68 -16.03
C THR A 125 -2.38 6.38 -15.00
N ASP A 126 -2.86 5.65 -13.98
CA ASP A 126 -3.78 6.15 -12.96
C ASP A 126 -3.54 5.41 -11.62
N VAL A 127 -4.38 5.70 -10.62
CA VAL A 127 -4.43 5.09 -9.28
C VAL A 127 -4.93 3.64 -9.35
N ALA A 128 -4.13 2.76 -9.94
CA ALA A 128 -4.47 1.37 -10.20
C ALA A 128 -4.73 0.52 -8.94
N TYR A 129 -4.38 1.03 -7.74
CA TYR A 129 -4.68 0.38 -6.47
C TYR A 129 -6.06 0.71 -5.89
N ALA A 130 -6.85 1.58 -6.54
CA ALA A 130 -8.12 2.06 -5.99
C ALA A 130 -9.15 0.94 -5.73
N ALA A 131 -9.12 -0.14 -6.51
CA ALA A 131 -10.02 -1.30 -6.35
C ALA A 131 -9.46 -2.36 -5.38
N TRP A 132 -8.18 -2.32 -5.03
CA TRP A 132 -7.52 -3.37 -4.26
C TRP A 132 -8.09 -3.62 -2.85
N PRO A 133 -8.60 -2.60 -2.11
CA PRO A 133 -9.28 -2.86 -0.85
C PRO A 133 -10.42 -3.87 -0.98
N ASP A 134 -11.26 -3.72 -2.01
CA ASP A 134 -12.39 -4.60 -2.25
C ASP A 134 -11.95 -5.95 -2.84
N GLU A 135 -11.03 -5.92 -3.81
CA GLU A 135 -10.58 -7.14 -4.52
C GLU A 135 -9.80 -8.11 -3.61
N TYR A 136 -8.99 -7.57 -2.70
CA TYR A 136 -8.07 -8.37 -1.88
C TYR A 136 -8.43 -8.39 -0.40
N GLY A 137 -9.38 -7.57 0.04
CA GLY A 137 -9.73 -7.40 1.46
C GLY A 137 -8.67 -6.62 2.24
N ALA A 138 -7.92 -5.74 1.58
CA ALA A 138 -6.92 -4.89 2.22
C ALA A 138 -7.59 -3.65 2.84
N PRO A 139 -7.07 -3.10 3.96
CA PRO A 139 -7.65 -1.91 4.57
C PRO A 139 -7.56 -0.67 3.66
N TYR A 140 -8.66 0.06 3.48
CA TYR A 140 -8.70 1.32 2.71
C TYR A 140 -7.65 2.34 3.17
N ALA A 141 -7.48 2.46 4.49
CA ALA A 141 -6.55 3.40 5.10
C ALA A 141 -5.09 3.15 4.69
N LEU A 142 -4.69 1.89 4.42
CA LEU A 142 -3.35 1.54 3.96
C LEU A 142 -2.94 2.31 2.70
N PHE A 143 -3.91 2.57 1.82
CA PHE A 143 -3.73 3.28 0.56
C PHE A 143 -3.99 4.79 0.67
N GLY A 144 -4.36 5.30 1.84
CA GLY A 144 -4.82 6.68 2.02
C GLY A 144 -6.19 6.97 1.38
N LEU A 145 -7.00 5.93 1.16
CA LEU A 145 -8.34 6.05 0.59
C LEU A 145 -9.39 6.20 1.71
N PRO A 146 -10.50 6.92 1.46
CA PRO A 146 -11.61 6.96 2.39
C PRO A 146 -12.24 5.57 2.54
N ALA A 147 -12.67 5.23 3.76
CA ALA A 147 -13.47 4.04 3.98
C ALA A 147 -14.79 4.14 3.20
N ARG A 148 -15.26 3.01 2.66
CA ARG A 148 -16.60 2.90 2.08
C ARG A 148 -17.67 2.64 3.14
#